data_AF-A0A1F8MQU9-F1
#
_entry.id   AF-A0A1F8MQU9-F1
#
_cell.length_a   1.000
_cell.length_b   1.000
_cell.length_c   1.000
_cell.angle_alpha   90.00
_cell.angle_beta   90.00
_cell.angle_gamma   90.00
#
_symmetry.space_group_name_H-M   'P 1'
#
loop_
_entity.id
_entity.type
_entity.pdbx_description
1 polymer ?
#
loop_
_entity_poly.entity_id
_entity_poly.type
_entity_poly.pdbx_seq_one_letter_code
_entity_poly.pdbx_strand_id
1 'polypeptide(L)'
;MKWVIRILIIIILIMAIVFLVLTCSGGGSCIKRIDEMPPDVEIAAWEIPTHSKLYYAEKVSKFPNGDVRLFNWYEPFGKKWIFHSGYETLPKVVYGTMTPRRR
;
A
#
# COMPACT_ATOMS: atom_id res chain seq x y z
N MET A 1 23.91 -30.14 22.35
CA MET A 1 22.54 -30.29 21.80
C MET A 1 21.60 -29.14 22.16
N LYS A 2 21.44 -28.73 23.44
CA LYS A 2 20.53 -27.62 23.82
C LYS A 2 20.83 -26.26 23.18
N TRP A 3 22.10 -25.96 22.94
CA TRP A 3 22.53 -24.71 22.28
C TRP A 3 22.16 -24.64 20.79
N VAL A 4 22.24 -25.77 20.08
CA VAL A 4 21.91 -25.87 18.66
C VAL A 4 20.42 -25.62 18.43
N ILE A 5 19.57 -26.18 19.31
CA ILE A 5 18.12 -25.99 19.26
C ILE A 5 17.75 -24.51 19.51
N ARG A 6 18.41 -23.85 20.46
CA ARG A 6 18.18 -22.42 20.73
C ARG A 6 18.57 -21.52 19.56
N ILE A 7 19.70 -21.82 18.90
CA ILE A 7 20.16 -21.06 17.72
C ILE A 7 19.18 -21.24 16.55
N LEU A 8 18.70 -22.46 16.31
CA LEU A 8 17.69 -22.73 15.27
C LEU A 8 16.39 -21.94 15.49
N ILE A 9 15.90 -21.87 16.74
CA ILE A 9 14.70 -21.10 17.07
C ILE A 9 14.90 -19.61 16.80
N ILE A 10 16.06 -19.05 17.16
CA ILE A 10 16.39 -17.64 16.92
C ILE A 10 16.42 -17.34 15.40
N ILE A 11 17.03 -18.22 14.60
CA ILE A 11 17.08 -18.06 13.14
C ILE A 11 15.67 -18.07 12.53
N ILE A 12 14.81 -18.98 12.97
CA ILE A 12 13.41 -19.03 12.51
C ILE A 12 12.66 -17.74 12.88
N LEU A 13 12.87 -17.23 14.10
CA LEU A 13 12.27 -15.97 14.55
C LEU A 13 12.74 -14.78 13.71
N ILE A 14 14.05 -14.69 13.43
CA ILE A 14 14.61 -13.63 12.58
C ILE A 14 14.07 -13.74 11.16
N MET A 15 14.00 -14.95 10.59
CA MET A 15 13.43 -15.18 9.26
C MET A 15 11.95 -14.78 9.20
N ALA A 16 11.18 -15.06 10.24
CA ALA A 16 9.77 -14.63 10.33
C ALA A 16 9.63 -13.11 10.42
N ILE A 17 10.50 -12.44 11.19
CA ILE A 17 10.52 -10.97 11.28
C ILE A 17 10.94 -10.36 9.95
N VAL A 18 11.97 -10.88 9.30
CA VAL A 18 12.44 -10.43 7.99
C VAL A 18 11.36 -10.67 6.93
N PHE A 19 10.67 -11.80 6.96
CA PHE A 19 9.55 -12.07 6.06
C PHE A 19 8.37 -11.14 6.31
N LEU A 20 8.05 -10.80 7.56
CA LEU A 20 7.04 -9.80 7.90
C LEU A 20 7.43 -8.40 7.42
N VAL A 21 8.69 -8.01 7.60
CA VAL A 21 9.19 -6.72 7.09
C VAL A 21 9.21 -6.72 5.56
N LEU A 22 9.62 -7.81 4.91
CA LEU A 22 9.61 -7.91 3.44
C LEU A 22 8.20 -8.08 2.86
N THR A 23 7.22 -8.60 3.59
CA THR A 23 5.83 -8.66 3.11
C THR A 23 5.06 -7.38 3.41
N CYS A 24 5.38 -6.68 4.49
CA CYS A 24 4.83 -5.35 4.79
C CYS A 24 5.58 -4.20 4.09
N SER A 25 6.80 -4.41 3.58
CA SER A 25 7.60 -3.39 2.88
C SER A 25 7.98 -3.78 1.44
N GLY A 26 7.74 -5.02 1.02
CA GLY A 26 8.12 -5.55 -0.31
C GLY A 26 7.04 -5.43 -1.38
N GLY A 27 6.22 -4.38 -1.27
CA GLY A 27 5.32 -3.92 -2.32
C GLY A 27 5.83 -2.65 -3.01
N GLY A 28 7.13 -2.48 -3.22
CA GLY A 28 7.72 -1.59 -4.24
C GLY A 28 7.13 -0.19 -4.40
N SER A 29 6.70 0.46 -3.32
CA SER A 29 6.11 1.78 -3.35
C SER A 29 7.12 2.79 -2.84
N CYS A 30 7.95 3.31 -3.75
CA CYS A 30 8.89 4.36 -3.40
C CYS A 30 8.16 5.70 -3.41
N ILE A 31 8.24 6.43 -2.29
CA ILE A 31 7.83 7.83 -2.23
C ILE A 31 8.67 8.61 -3.23
N LYS A 32 8.03 9.25 -4.20
CA LYS A 32 8.72 10.04 -5.23
C LYS A 32 8.48 11.52 -5.12
N ARG A 33 7.32 11.93 -4.63
CA ARG A 33 6.93 13.35 -4.56
C ARG A 33 6.01 13.60 -3.39
N ILE A 34 6.08 14.82 -2.85
CA ILE A 34 5.14 15.31 -1.85
C ILE A 34 4.56 16.62 -2.39
N ASP A 35 3.26 16.63 -2.63
CA ASP A 35 2.51 17.73 -3.20
C ASP A 35 1.64 18.39 -2.12
N GLU A 36 1.41 19.70 -2.21
CA GLU A 36 0.53 20.41 -1.24
C GLU A 36 -0.94 20.33 -1.62
N MET A 37 -1.24 19.96 -2.87
CA MET A 37 -2.58 19.84 -3.42
C MET A 37 -2.87 18.37 -3.78
N PRO A 38 -4.15 17.95 -3.73
CA PRO A 38 -4.53 16.64 -4.22
C PRO A 38 -4.22 16.51 -5.72
N PRO A 39 -3.90 15.31 -6.21
CA PRO A 39 -3.62 15.10 -7.62
C PRO A 39 -4.84 15.41 -8.49
N ASP A 40 -4.57 15.94 -9.68
CA ASP A 40 -5.60 16.15 -10.69
C ASP A 40 -6.27 14.85 -11.12
N VAL A 41 -7.52 14.97 -11.57
CA VAL A 41 -8.34 13.82 -12.03
C VAL A 41 -7.73 13.12 -13.24
N GLU A 42 -7.01 13.84 -14.10
CA GLU A 42 -6.30 13.25 -15.25
C GLU A 42 -5.12 12.37 -14.84
N ILE A 43 -4.49 12.69 -13.70
CA ILE A 43 -3.31 11.97 -13.19
C ILE A 43 -3.74 10.81 -12.32
N ALA A 44 -4.72 11.03 -11.45
CA ALA A 44 -5.26 10.03 -10.55
C ALA A 44 -6.78 9.94 -10.72
N ALA A 45 -7.21 9.07 -11.64
CA ALA A 45 -8.60 8.93 -12.06
C ALA A 45 -9.47 8.16 -11.06
N TRP A 46 -8.88 7.52 -10.04
CA TRP A 46 -9.61 6.70 -9.07
C TRP A 46 -9.51 7.27 -7.67
N GLU A 47 -10.64 7.24 -6.97
CA GLU A 47 -10.77 7.54 -5.55
C GLU A 47 -11.09 6.26 -4.77
N ILE A 48 -10.31 6.02 -3.72
CA ILE A 48 -10.36 4.81 -2.91
C ILE A 48 -10.39 5.21 -1.44
N PRO A 49 -11.59 5.40 -0.86
CA PRO A 49 -11.71 5.67 0.57
C PRO A 49 -11.34 4.43 1.38
N THR A 50 -10.67 4.61 2.50
CA THR A 50 -10.51 3.61 3.56
C THR A 50 -11.12 4.14 4.86
N HIS A 51 -11.12 3.33 5.91
CA HIS A 51 -11.61 3.78 7.22
C HIS A 51 -10.85 4.98 7.79
N SER A 52 -9.59 5.18 7.42
CA SER A 52 -8.71 6.18 8.01
C SER A 52 -8.15 7.21 7.04
N LYS A 53 -8.17 6.92 5.73
CA LYS A 53 -7.51 7.72 4.71
C LYS A 53 -8.29 7.70 3.40
N LEU A 54 -7.98 8.65 2.53
CA LEU A 54 -8.48 8.67 1.16
C LEU A 54 -7.31 8.48 0.21
N TYR A 55 -7.30 7.41 -0.58
CA TYR A 55 -6.25 7.21 -1.58
C TYR A 55 -6.73 7.66 -2.95
N TYR A 56 -5.81 8.18 -3.73
CA TYR A 56 -6.02 8.38 -5.16
C TYR A 56 -5.08 7.48 -5.96
N ALA A 57 -5.52 6.95 -7.08
CA ALA A 57 -4.69 6.12 -7.94
C ALA A 57 -4.92 6.44 -9.40
N GLU A 58 -3.87 6.29 -10.21
CA GLU A 58 -3.95 6.35 -11.67
C GLU A 58 -4.82 5.22 -12.20
N LYS A 59 -4.60 4.00 -11.68
CA LYS A 59 -5.33 2.80 -12.08
C LYS A 59 -5.58 1.90 -10.88
N VAL A 60 -6.70 1.17 -10.93
CA VAL A 60 -7.01 0.10 -9.99
C VAL A 60 -7.22 -1.22 -10.72
N SER A 61 -6.82 -2.32 -10.10
CA SER A 61 -7.13 -3.68 -10.56
C SER A 61 -7.70 -4.49 -9.42
N LYS A 62 -8.84 -5.14 -9.65
CA LYS A 62 -9.51 -5.96 -8.64
C LYS A 62 -9.13 -7.42 -8.82
N PHE A 63 -8.73 -8.06 -7.72
CA PHE A 63 -8.43 -9.49 -7.68
C PHE A 63 -9.69 -10.33 -7.46
N PRO A 64 -9.66 -11.63 -7.81
CA PRO A 64 -10.78 -12.55 -7.57
C PRO A 64 -11.17 -12.68 -6.09
N ASN A 65 -10.20 -12.56 -5.18
CA ASN A 65 -10.43 -12.57 -3.72
C ASN A 65 -11.09 -11.26 -3.21
N GLY A 66 -11.26 -10.27 -4.10
CA GLY A 66 -11.84 -8.98 -3.80
C GLY A 66 -10.85 -7.94 -3.32
N ASP A 67 -9.57 -8.25 -3.17
CA ASP A 67 -8.54 -7.24 -2.89
C ASP A 67 -8.34 -6.34 -4.11
N VAL A 68 -7.78 -5.16 -3.88
CA VAL A 68 -7.49 -4.22 -4.96
C VAL A 68 -6.04 -3.79 -4.96
N ARG A 69 -5.46 -3.83 -6.15
CA ARG A 69 -4.18 -3.22 -6.44
C ARG A 69 -4.37 -1.79 -6.94
N LEU A 70 -3.77 -0.85 -6.24
CA LEU A 70 -3.59 0.54 -6.68
C LEU A 70 -2.29 0.62 -7.48
N PHE A 71 -2.28 1.35 -8.59
CA PHE A 71 -1.07 1.64 -9.36
C PHE A 71 -0.83 3.14 -9.36
N ASN A 72 0.42 3.56 -9.13
CA ASN A 72 0.85 4.95 -9.08
C ASN A 72 -0.13 5.80 -8.25
N TRP A 73 0.00 5.69 -6.94
CA TRP A 73 -1.02 6.13 -6.00
C TRP A 73 -0.55 7.29 -5.13
N TYR A 74 -1.51 7.93 -4.48
CA TYR A 74 -1.32 9.07 -3.62
C TYR A 74 -2.01 8.81 -2.29
N GLU A 75 -1.37 9.18 -1.19
CA GLU A 75 -2.01 9.24 0.13
C GLU A 75 -1.88 10.61 0.78
N PRO A 76 -2.83 10.97 1.65
CA PRO A 76 -2.74 12.15 2.48
C PRO A 76 -1.74 11.90 3.61
N PHE A 77 -0.85 12.87 3.81
CA PHE A 77 0.06 12.94 4.94
C PHE A 77 0.04 14.36 5.53
N GLY A 78 -0.72 14.52 6.61
CA GLY A 78 -0.96 15.85 7.20
C GLY A 78 -1.74 16.74 6.23
N LYS A 79 -1.13 17.87 5.83
CA LYS A 79 -1.70 18.81 4.84
C LYS A 79 -1.18 18.57 3.41
N LYS A 80 -0.44 17.48 3.18
CA LYS A 80 0.22 17.18 1.92
C LYS A 80 -0.25 15.85 1.35
N TRP A 81 0.11 15.58 0.11
CA TRP A 81 -0.17 14.36 -0.64
C TRP A 81 1.15 13.72 -1.06
N ILE A 82 1.33 12.46 -0.73
CA ILE A 82 2.55 11.73 -1.06
C ILE A 82 2.28 10.85 -2.27
N PHE A 83 3.04 11.07 -3.34
CA PHE A 83 3.04 10.21 -4.52
C PHE A 83 3.95 9.00 -4.33
N HIS A 84 3.40 7.88 -4.71
CA HIS A 84 3.99 6.56 -4.63
C HIS A 84 4.00 5.93 -6.03
N SER A 85 5.19 5.69 -6.59
CA SER A 85 5.31 4.97 -7.86
C SER A 85 5.39 3.48 -7.61
N GLY A 86 4.63 2.69 -8.37
CA GLY A 86 4.55 1.24 -8.20
C GLY A 86 3.14 0.79 -7.91
N TYR A 87 2.98 -0.23 -7.07
CA TYR A 87 1.67 -0.73 -6.70
C TYR A 87 1.55 -1.02 -5.22
N GLU A 88 0.36 -0.80 -4.67
CA GLU A 88 -0.01 -1.18 -3.30
C GLU A 88 -1.24 -2.08 -3.38
N THR A 89 -1.33 -3.11 -2.53
CA THR A 89 -2.50 -4.00 -2.53
C THR A 89 -3.30 -3.79 -1.25
N LEU A 90 -4.49 -3.20 -1.39
CA LEU A 90 -5.42 -3.01 -0.29
C LEU A 90 -6.34 -4.23 -0.15
N PRO A 91 -6.40 -4.86 1.04
CA PRO A 91 -7.34 -5.93 1.30
C PRO A 91 -8.79 -5.44 1.24
N LYS A 92 -9.72 -6.29 0.79
CA LYS A 92 -11.16 -5.97 0.68
C LYS A 92 -11.77 -5.35 1.94
N VAL A 93 -11.27 -5.73 3.11
CA VAL A 93 -11.79 -5.29 4.42
C VAL A 93 -11.37 -3.87 4.81
N VAL A 94 -10.42 -3.27 4.08
CA VAL A 94 -9.81 -1.98 4.47
C VAL A 94 -10.40 -0.81 3.70
N TYR A 95 -10.87 -1.03 2.48
CA TYR A 95 -11.30 0.02 1.56
C TYR A 95 -12.83 0.00 1.35
N GLY A 96 -13.41 1.18 1.10
CA GLY A 96 -14.83 1.39 0.84
C GLY A 96 -15.20 1.25 -0.64
N THR A 97 -16.25 1.95 -1.09
CA THR A 97 -16.60 1.92 -2.51
C THR A 97 -15.60 2.74 -3.31
N MET A 98 -14.84 2.08 -4.20
CA MET A 98 -13.99 2.78 -5.17
C MET A 98 -14.82 3.44 -6.24
N THR A 99 -14.52 4.69 -6.55
CA THR A 99 -15.24 5.48 -7.55
C THR A 99 -14.26 6.10 -8.55
N PRO A 100 -14.60 6.09 -9.85
CA PRO A 100 -13.92 6.93 -10.82
C PRO A 100 -14.19 8.40 -10.48
N ARG A 101 -13.13 9.21 -10.39
CA ARG A 101 -13.23 10.66 -10.25
C ARG A 101 -13.70 11.24 -11.58
N ARG A 102 -14.65 12.18 -11.52
CA ARG A 102 -15.15 12.92 -12.68
C ARG A 102 -14.69 14.37 -12.58
N ARG A 103 -14.40 14.99 -13.72
CA ARG A 103 -14.18 16.44 -13.83
C ARG A 103 -15.49 17.20 -13.68
#